data_AF-A0A397TVX3-F1
#
_entry.id   AF-A0A397TVX3-F1
#
_cell.length_a   1.000
_cell.length_b   1.000
_cell.length_c   1.000
_cell.angle_alpha   90.00
_cell.angle_beta   90.00
_cell.angle_gamma   90.00
#
_symmetry.space_group_name_H-M   'P 1'
#
loop_
_entity.id
_entity.type
_entity.pdbx_description
1 polymer ?
#
loop_
_entity_poly.entity_id
_entity_poly.type
_entity_poly.pdbx_seq_one_letter_code
_entity_poly.pdbx_strand_id
1 'polypeptide(L)'
;MTVDNIQHYIKKSKIKNTDVCTQKWIRSLQKYRKKKSIFYDIQTFNDKNQLEQELCEFFADMKRQDGKPYKPESIVSAYTSLRCYLFEGSAIKNVNINDRFPFPLLYRVVDGKIMELQDQGCFDFQSNGSLIFIIGREKNNQGGLKGRSKYGRFTSYHIHIPADQPNNEFKPIQDLYNYVSLRPLDACEYFYLQITRNAQEINNGNWFSKDKLEKIP
;
A
#
# COMPACT_ATOMS: atom_id res chain seq x y z
N MET A 1 35.02 -23.08 -20.70
CA MET A 1 33.84 -22.95 -21.59
C MET A 1 32.51 -23.11 -20.84
N THR A 2 32.23 -24.24 -20.19
CA THR A 2 30.95 -24.45 -19.47
C THR A 2 30.81 -23.57 -18.22
N VAL A 3 31.88 -23.43 -17.43
CA VAL A 3 31.90 -22.57 -16.23
C VAL A 3 31.78 -21.08 -16.60
N ASP A 4 32.44 -20.65 -17.68
CA ASP A 4 32.39 -19.26 -18.16
C ASP A 4 30.98 -18.88 -18.65
N ASN A 5 30.30 -19.82 -19.32
CA ASN A 5 28.91 -19.64 -19.74
C ASN A 5 27.96 -19.58 -18.54
N ILE A 6 28.16 -20.43 -17.53
CA ILE A 6 27.37 -20.38 -16.28
C ILE A 6 27.55 -19.01 -15.60
N GLN A 7 28.78 -18.53 -15.47
CA GLN A 7 29.05 -17.22 -14.87
C GLN A 7 28.50 -16.05 -15.70
N HIS A 8 28.53 -16.15 -17.04
CA HIS A 8 27.90 -15.19 -17.93
C HIS A 8 26.40 -15.08 -17.65
N TYR A 9 25.68 -16.20 -17.59
CA TYR A 9 24.24 -16.20 -17.35
C TYR A 9 23.89 -15.77 -15.92
N ILE A 10 24.70 -16.12 -14.90
CA ILE A 10 24.55 -15.60 -13.53
C ILE A 10 24.69 -14.07 -13.50
N LYS A 11 25.67 -13.51 -14.22
CA LYS A 11 25.81 -12.05 -14.31
C LYS A 11 24.67 -11.41 -15.07
N LYS A 12 24.21 -12.03 -16.17
CA LYS A 12 23.12 -11.52 -17.01
C LYS A 12 21.76 -11.55 -16.31
N SER A 13 21.53 -12.50 -15.40
CA SER A 13 20.30 -12.58 -14.61
C SER A 13 20.20 -11.51 -13.52
N LYS A 14 21.32 -10.89 -13.12
CA LYS A 14 21.32 -9.76 -12.17
C LYS A 14 20.84 -8.48 -12.86
N ILE A 15 19.58 -8.14 -12.61
CA ILE A 15 18.95 -6.93 -13.12
C ILE A 15 19.23 -5.78 -12.13
N LYS A 16 20.06 -4.82 -12.53
CA LYS A 16 20.43 -3.66 -11.69
C LYS A 16 19.23 -2.94 -11.08
N ASN A 17 18.13 -2.80 -11.84
CA ASN A 17 16.91 -2.15 -11.35
C ASN A 17 16.26 -2.91 -10.18
N THR A 18 16.35 -4.25 -10.18
CA THR A 18 15.87 -5.09 -9.09
C THR A 18 16.71 -4.91 -7.83
N ASP A 19 18.03 -4.80 -7.98
CA ASP A 19 18.94 -4.53 -6.85
C ASP A 19 18.65 -3.15 -6.24
N VAL A 20 18.49 -2.13 -7.08
CA VAL A 20 18.15 -0.77 -6.63
C VAL A 20 16.81 -0.77 -5.89
N CYS A 21 15.80 -1.47 -6.42
CA CYS A 21 14.50 -1.61 -5.76
C CYS A 21 14.62 -2.32 -4.40
N THR A 22 15.38 -3.40 -4.34
CA THR A 22 15.62 -4.15 -3.10
C THR A 22 16.33 -3.29 -2.05
N GLN A 23 17.38 -2.57 -2.43
CA GLN A 23 18.10 -1.65 -1.55
C GLN A 23 17.22 -0.51 -1.04
N LYS A 24 16.29 0.00 -1.87
CA LYS A 24 15.30 1.00 -1.43
C LYS A 24 14.46 0.47 -0.27
N TRP A 25 13.91 -0.74 -0.39
CA TRP A 25 13.04 -1.32 0.63
C TRP A 25 13.82 -1.73 1.90
N ILE A 26 15.05 -2.22 1.75
CA ILE A 26 15.95 -2.49 2.89
C ILE A 26 16.20 -1.21 3.69
N ARG A 27 16.55 -0.10 3.02
CA ARG A 27 16.75 1.20 3.69
C ARG A 27 15.48 1.67 4.41
N SER A 28 14.31 1.43 3.83
CA SER A 28 13.02 1.76 4.45
C SER A 28 12.81 0.96 5.75
N LEU A 29 13.06 -0.35 5.71
CA LEU A 29 12.97 -1.22 6.88
C LEU A 29 13.99 -0.82 7.96
N GLN A 30 15.24 -0.56 7.59
CA GLN A 30 16.28 -0.10 8.53
C GLN A 30 15.91 1.23 9.19
N LYS A 31 15.32 2.17 8.43
CA LYS A 31 14.83 3.44 8.98
C LYS A 31 13.70 3.22 9.99
N TYR A 32 12.78 2.31 9.68
CA TYR A 32 11.70 1.91 10.60
C TYR A 32 12.26 1.29 11.90
N ARG A 33 13.20 0.34 11.78
CA ARG A 33 13.85 -0.31 12.93
C ARG A 33 14.57 0.70 13.82
N LYS A 34 15.30 1.65 13.22
CA LYS A 34 15.93 2.77 13.98
C LYS A 34 14.89 3.60 14.74
N LYS A 35 13.72 3.89 14.15
CA LYS A 35 12.63 4.62 14.82
C LYS A 35 12.07 3.84 16.03
N LYS A 36 12.06 2.52 15.97
CA LYS A 36 11.67 1.62 17.06
C LYS A 36 12.79 1.31 18.05
N SER A 37 13.96 1.97 17.92
CA SER A 37 15.16 1.69 18.74
C SER A 37 15.65 0.23 18.65
N ILE A 38 15.48 -0.39 17.48
CA ILE A 38 15.98 -1.74 17.16
C ILE A 38 17.33 -1.59 16.45
N PHE A 39 18.39 -2.14 17.06
CA PHE A 39 19.77 -1.93 16.60
C PHE A 39 20.49 -3.19 16.10
N TYR A 40 19.97 -4.40 16.36
CA TYR A 40 20.57 -5.62 15.84
C TYR A 40 20.32 -5.80 14.34
N ASP A 41 21.22 -6.49 13.65
CA ASP A 41 21.08 -6.77 12.22
C ASP A 41 20.06 -7.88 11.96
N ILE A 42 19.10 -7.61 11.08
CA ILE A 42 18.05 -8.55 10.68
C ILE A 42 18.64 -9.77 9.96
N GLN A 43 19.81 -9.64 9.33
CA GLN A 43 20.50 -10.75 8.69
C GLN A 43 21.14 -11.69 9.72
N THR A 44 21.67 -11.17 10.82
CA THR A 44 22.25 -12.00 11.90
C THR A 44 21.20 -12.64 12.80
N PHE A 45 19.94 -12.28 12.62
CA PHE A 45 18.84 -12.65 13.48
C PHE A 45 18.34 -14.07 13.17
N ASN A 46 18.19 -14.92 14.20
CA ASN A 46 17.87 -16.35 14.04
C ASN A 46 16.52 -16.78 14.65
N ASP A 47 15.74 -15.86 15.20
CA ASP A 47 14.38 -16.19 15.69
C ASP A 47 13.35 -15.88 14.59
N LYS A 48 12.65 -16.91 14.17
CA LYS A 48 11.63 -16.81 13.14
C LYS A 48 10.39 -16.03 13.60
N ASN A 49 9.98 -16.17 14.86
CA ASN A 49 8.76 -15.55 15.37
C ASN A 49 8.95 -14.04 15.51
N GLN A 50 10.09 -13.64 16.05
CA GLN A 50 10.43 -12.22 16.16
C GLN A 50 10.67 -11.59 14.78
N LEU A 51 11.25 -12.34 13.81
CA LEU A 51 11.32 -11.87 12.42
C LEU A 51 9.93 -11.65 11.83
N GLU A 52 9.01 -12.59 12.06
CA GLU A 52 7.62 -12.46 11.60
C GLU A 52 6.95 -11.23 12.22
N GLN A 53 7.11 -11.04 13.52
CA GLN A 53 6.52 -9.91 14.25
C GLN A 53 7.06 -8.57 13.76
N GLU A 54 8.39 -8.40 13.65
CA GLU A 54 8.99 -7.16 13.15
C GLU A 54 8.51 -6.81 11.73
N LEU A 55 8.39 -7.81 10.86
CA LEU A 55 7.87 -7.59 9.51
C LEU A 55 6.38 -7.27 9.51
N CYS A 56 5.58 -7.90 10.36
CA CYS A 56 4.16 -7.56 10.53
C CYS A 56 3.99 -6.10 10.92
N GLU A 57 4.71 -5.65 11.95
CA GLU A 57 4.66 -4.25 12.41
C GLU A 57 5.12 -3.29 11.30
N PHE A 58 6.21 -3.63 10.59
CA PHE A 58 6.69 -2.83 9.47
C PHE A 58 5.63 -2.68 8.37
N PHE A 59 4.99 -3.77 7.93
CA PHE A 59 3.98 -3.72 6.87
C PHE A 59 2.65 -3.07 7.31
N ALA A 60 2.28 -3.21 8.58
CA ALA A 60 1.12 -2.51 9.13
C ALA A 60 1.35 -0.99 9.16
N ASP A 61 2.54 -0.56 9.58
CA ASP A 61 2.88 0.85 9.79
C ASP A 61 3.39 1.58 8.54
N MET A 62 3.71 0.86 7.46
CA MET A 62 4.39 1.48 6.31
C MET A 62 3.51 2.53 5.62
N LYS A 63 4.05 3.75 5.53
CA LYS A 63 3.47 4.88 4.80
C LYS A 63 4.56 5.60 4.00
N ARG A 64 4.15 6.35 2.99
CA ARG A 64 5.04 7.22 2.24
C ARG A 64 5.53 8.37 3.12
N GLN A 65 6.55 9.10 2.66
CA GLN A 65 7.11 10.24 3.39
C GLN A 65 6.10 11.38 3.58
N ASP A 66 5.16 11.54 2.65
CA ASP A 66 4.05 12.50 2.69
C ASP A 66 2.88 12.01 3.56
N GLY A 67 3.03 10.91 4.31
CA GLY A 67 1.99 10.35 5.16
C GLY A 67 0.94 9.51 4.43
N LYS A 68 0.92 9.56 3.09
CA LYS A 68 -0.03 8.86 2.25
C LYS A 68 0.23 7.34 2.21
N PRO A 69 -0.81 6.53 1.94
CA PRO A 69 -0.65 5.10 1.72
C PRO A 69 0.19 4.81 0.47
N TYR A 70 0.91 3.69 0.49
CA TYR A 70 1.51 3.15 -0.71
C TYR A 70 0.44 2.52 -1.62
N LYS A 71 0.72 2.45 -2.92
CA LYS A 71 -0.10 1.65 -3.85
C LYS A 71 0.07 0.14 -3.52
N PRO A 72 -0.96 -0.70 -3.73
CA PRO A 72 -0.86 -2.16 -3.56
C PRO A 72 0.38 -2.78 -4.24
N GLU A 73 0.73 -2.34 -5.45
CA GLU A 73 1.91 -2.79 -6.20
C GLU A 73 3.21 -2.55 -5.44
N SER A 74 3.29 -1.42 -4.72
CA SER A 74 4.47 -1.05 -3.95
C SER A 74 4.61 -1.94 -2.71
N ILE A 75 3.51 -2.32 -2.07
CA ILE A 75 3.50 -3.28 -0.96
C ILE A 75 4.02 -4.64 -1.42
N VAL A 76 3.51 -5.15 -2.56
CA VAL A 76 3.97 -6.42 -3.15
C VAL A 76 5.45 -6.35 -3.54
N SER A 77 5.89 -5.23 -4.11
CA SER A 77 7.30 -5.01 -4.44
C SER A 77 8.17 -5.03 -3.20
N ALA A 78 7.77 -4.36 -2.11
CA ALA A 78 8.48 -4.37 -0.85
C ALA A 78 8.60 -5.78 -0.28
N TYR A 79 7.48 -6.52 -0.24
CA TYR A 79 7.42 -7.89 0.25
C TYR A 79 8.35 -8.83 -0.52
N THR A 80 8.32 -8.76 -1.85
CA THR A 80 9.18 -9.58 -2.71
C THR A 80 10.66 -9.22 -2.57
N SER A 81 10.98 -7.92 -2.48
CA SER A 81 12.35 -7.45 -2.27
C SER A 81 12.93 -7.90 -0.93
N LEU A 82 12.16 -7.79 0.15
CA LEU A 82 12.60 -8.24 1.47
C LEU A 82 12.79 -9.76 1.51
N ARG A 83 11.93 -10.54 0.83
CA ARG A 83 12.14 -11.98 0.66
C ARG A 83 13.47 -12.29 -0.01
N CYS A 84 13.81 -11.62 -1.11
CA CYS A 84 15.09 -11.84 -1.79
C CYS A 84 16.28 -11.51 -0.88
N TYR A 85 16.22 -10.37 -0.18
CA TYR A 85 17.27 -9.96 0.74
C TYR A 85 17.49 -10.92 1.90
N LEU A 86 16.41 -11.40 2.52
CA LEU A 86 16.48 -12.35 3.64
C LEU A 86 16.89 -13.74 3.18
N PHE A 87 16.48 -14.17 1.99
CA PHE A 87 16.88 -15.46 1.42
C PHE A 87 18.40 -15.53 1.19
N GLU A 88 19.02 -14.44 0.75
CA GLU A 88 20.46 -14.39 0.43
C GLU A 88 21.37 -14.25 1.66
N GLY A 89 20.89 -13.64 2.75
CA GLY A 89 21.76 -13.24 3.86
C GLY A 89 21.23 -13.46 5.27
N SER A 90 20.05 -14.07 5.46
CA SER A 90 19.56 -14.38 6.81
C SER A 90 20.30 -15.57 7.43
N ALA A 91 20.56 -15.48 8.73
CA ALA A 91 21.07 -16.57 9.55
C ALA A 91 20.07 -17.74 9.62
N ILE A 92 18.78 -17.45 9.49
CA ILE A 92 17.74 -18.48 9.36
C ILE A 92 17.87 -19.08 7.95
N LYS A 93 18.21 -20.36 7.89
CA LYS A 93 18.39 -21.07 6.61
C LYS A 93 17.07 -21.16 5.85
N ASN A 94 17.15 -20.92 4.54
CA ASN A 94 16.03 -21.06 3.59
C ASN A 94 14.77 -20.24 3.97
N VAL A 95 14.96 -19.03 4.52
CA VAL A 95 13.83 -18.14 4.81
C VAL A 95 13.08 -17.81 3.52
N ASN A 96 11.81 -18.17 3.51
CA ASN A 96 10.87 -17.73 2.50
C ASN A 96 9.68 -17.06 3.19
N ILE A 97 9.80 -15.75 3.43
CA ILE A 97 8.74 -14.99 4.10
C ILE A 97 7.42 -14.97 3.31
N ASN A 98 7.45 -15.23 2.00
CA ASN A 98 6.24 -15.30 1.16
C ASN A 98 5.43 -16.58 1.39
N ASP A 99 6.00 -17.58 2.06
CA ASP A 99 5.29 -18.82 2.35
C ASP A 99 4.37 -18.64 3.58
N ARG A 100 3.07 -18.81 3.33
CA ARG A 100 1.99 -18.68 4.32
C ARG A 100 2.04 -19.71 5.44
N PHE A 101 2.74 -20.83 5.26
CA PHE A 101 2.81 -21.88 6.27
C PHE A 101 3.83 -21.55 7.36
N PRO A 102 5.09 -21.19 7.03
CA PRO A 102 6.03 -20.72 8.02
C PRO A 102 5.70 -19.32 8.54
N PHE A 103 5.13 -18.43 7.73
CA PHE A 103 4.84 -17.05 8.15
C PHE A 103 3.35 -16.69 7.94
N PRO A 104 2.42 -17.34 8.68
CA PRO A 104 0.99 -17.16 8.49
C PRO A 104 0.48 -15.78 8.90
N LEU A 105 1.07 -15.16 9.93
CA LEU A 105 0.67 -13.85 10.41
C LEU A 105 1.13 -12.77 9.44
N LEU A 106 2.39 -12.82 9.01
CA LEU A 106 2.93 -11.88 8.02
C LEU A 106 2.16 -11.94 6.72
N TYR A 107 1.84 -13.15 6.25
CA TYR A 107 0.99 -13.33 5.08
C TYR A 107 -0.34 -12.59 5.25
N ARG A 108 -1.05 -12.80 6.37
CA ARG A 108 -2.35 -12.16 6.63
C ARG A 108 -2.27 -10.64 6.74
N VAL A 109 -1.22 -10.10 7.38
CA VAL A 109 -1.03 -8.66 7.51
C VAL A 109 -0.81 -8.01 6.14
N VAL A 110 0.07 -8.58 5.32
CA VAL A 110 0.34 -8.05 3.97
C VAL A 110 -0.89 -8.18 3.07
N ASP A 111 -1.58 -9.32 3.12
CA ASP A 111 -2.80 -9.59 2.36
C ASP A 111 -3.92 -8.60 2.75
N GLY A 112 -4.16 -8.44 4.05
CA GLY A 112 -5.13 -7.49 4.61
C GLY A 112 -4.79 -6.04 4.26
N LYS A 113 -3.52 -5.67 4.32
CA LYS A 113 -3.09 -4.32 3.93
C LYS A 113 -3.36 -4.04 2.46
N ILE A 114 -3.09 -5.01 1.59
CA ILE A 114 -3.39 -4.89 0.15
C ILE A 114 -4.89 -4.79 -0.09
N MET A 115 -5.70 -5.63 0.57
CA MET A 115 -7.17 -5.57 0.50
C MET A 115 -7.70 -4.20 0.91
N GLU A 116 -7.28 -3.72 2.08
CA GLU A 116 -7.65 -2.42 2.60
C GLU A 116 -7.38 -1.31 1.55
N LEU A 117 -6.15 -1.27 1.02
CA LEU A 117 -5.74 -0.29 0.02
C LEU A 117 -6.51 -0.39 -1.30
N GLN A 118 -7.02 -1.57 -1.64
CA GLN A 118 -7.79 -1.83 -2.86
C GLN A 118 -9.26 -1.44 -2.69
N ASP A 119 -9.85 -1.73 -1.53
CA ASP A 119 -11.24 -1.42 -1.19
C ASP A 119 -11.49 0.09 -1.07
N GLN A 120 -10.46 0.82 -0.70
CA GLN A 120 -10.54 2.24 -0.37
C GLN A 120 -10.76 3.16 -1.58
N GLY A 121 -10.46 2.71 -2.80
CA GLY A 121 -10.51 3.53 -4.01
C GLY A 121 -9.53 4.71 -3.99
N CYS A 122 -9.18 5.25 -5.16
CA CYS A 122 -8.19 6.33 -5.26
C CYS A 122 -8.65 7.44 -6.20
N PHE A 123 -8.50 8.70 -5.77
CA PHE A 123 -8.62 9.88 -6.62
C PHE A 123 -7.29 10.15 -7.31
N ASP A 124 -7.27 10.03 -8.64
CA ASP A 124 -6.12 10.43 -9.45
C ASP A 124 -6.47 11.72 -10.21
N PHE A 125 -6.25 12.86 -9.54
CA PHE A 125 -6.43 14.17 -10.13
C PHE A 125 -5.36 14.40 -11.21
N GLN A 126 -5.83 14.63 -12.43
CA GLN A 126 -4.97 14.78 -13.59
C GLN A 126 -4.53 16.24 -13.76
N SER A 127 -3.39 16.45 -14.42
CA SER A 127 -2.86 17.79 -14.70
C SER A 127 -3.76 18.65 -15.60
N ASN A 128 -4.65 18.02 -16.37
CA ASN A 128 -5.62 18.71 -17.22
C ASN A 128 -6.92 19.10 -16.49
N GLY A 129 -6.98 18.97 -15.16
CA GLY A 129 -8.16 19.29 -14.35
C GLY A 129 -9.25 18.22 -14.34
N SER A 130 -9.06 17.09 -15.05
CA SER A 130 -9.95 15.93 -14.96
C SER A 130 -9.60 15.04 -13.76
N LEU A 131 -10.48 14.10 -13.43
CA LEU A 131 -10.29 13.15 -12.36
C LEU A 131 -10.55 11.73 -12.86
N ILE A 132 -9.65 10.81 -12.51
CA ILE A 132 -9.91 9.38 -12.64
C ILE A 132 -10.18 8.83 -11.25
N PHE A 133 -11.42 8.41 -11.00
CA PHE A 133 -11.75 7.68 -9.79
C PHE A 133 -11.57 6.18 -10.03
N ILE A 134 -10.61 5.60 -9.32
CA ILE A 134 -10.21 4.20 -9.48
C ILE A 134 -10.81 3.40 -8.32
N ILE A 135 -11.67 2.44 -8.63
CA ILE A 135 -12.26 1.52 -7.65
C ILE A 135 -11.74 0.10 -7.94
N GLY A 136 -11.18 -0.56 -6.93
CA GLY A 136 -10.86 -1.98 -7.05
C GLY A 136 -12.13 -2.83 -7.11
N ARG A 137 -12.25 -3.74 -8.08
CA ARG A 137 -13.34 -4.73 -8.09
C ARG A 137 -12.80 -6.12 -8.39
N GLU A 138 -13.07 -7.07 -7.51
CA GLU A 138 -12.95 -8.51 -7.79
C GLU A 138 -14.31 -9.18 -7.53
N LYS A 139 -14.62 -10.21 -8.33
CA LYS A 139 -15.92 -10.90 -8.31
C LYS A 139 -16.30 -11.50 -6.94
N ASN A 140 -15.31 -11.68 -6.07
CA ASN A 140 -15.45 -12.29 -4.74
C ASN A 140 -14.77 -11.47 -3.61
N ASN A 141 -14.34 -10.23 -3.86
CA ASN A 141 -13.44 -9.48 -2.96
C ASN A 141 -12.27 -10.33 -2.44
N GLN A 142 -11.71 -11.22 -3.28
CA GLN A 142 -10.54 -12.04 -2.94
C GLN A 142 -9.22 -11.27 -3.01
N GLY A 143 -9.32 -9.92 -3.02
CA GLY A 143 -8.20 -9.00 -3.10
C GLY A 143 -7.12 -9.38 -2.11
N GLY A 144 -5.86 -9.10 -2.44
CA GLY A 144 -4.73 -9.59 -1.67
C GLY A 144 -3.66 -10.25 -2.52
N LEU A 145 -2.73 -10.94 -1.86
CA LEU A 145 -1.53 -11.56 -2.44
C LEU A 145 -1.85 -12.63 -3.50
N LYS A 146 -3.02 -13.28 -3.41
CA LYS A 146 -3.42 -14.41 -4.29
C LYS A 146 -4.29 -14.03 -5.49
N GLY A 147 -4.90 -12.85 -5.52
CA GLY A 147 -5.81 -12.44 -6.59
C GLY A 147 -5.16 -12.39 -7.98
N ARG A 148 -3.85 -12.14 -8.06
CA ARG A 148 -3.19 -11.74 -9.32
C ARG A 148 -3.04 -12.79 -10.42
N SER A 149 -3.09 -14.10 -10.13
CA SER A 149 -2.70 -15.10 -11.15
C SER A 149 -3.67 -16.25 -11.42
N LYS A 150 -4.69 -16.49 -10.57
CA LYS A 150 -5.55 -17.68 -10.74
C LYS A 150 -7.01 -17.38 -11.11
N TYR A 151 -7.58 -16.23 -10.74
CA TYR A 151 -9.01 -15.95 -10.95
C TYR A 151 -9.34 -14.59 -11.59
N GLY A 152 -8.34 -13.82 -12.01
CA GLY A 152 -8.54 -12.58 -12.76
C GLY A 152 -7.39 -11.63 -12.51
N ARG A 153 -7.05 -10.79 -13.49
CA ARG A 153 -6.29 -9.58 -13.16
C ARG A 153 -7.17 -8.80 -12.18
N PHE A 154 -6.58 -8.20 -11.14
CA PHE A 154 -7.23 -7.13 -10.40
C PHE A 154 -7.78 -6.14 -11.43
N THR A 155 -9.10 -6.12 -11.60
CA THR A 155 -9.75 -5.21 -12.53
C THR A 155 -10.12 -3.98 -11.73
N SER A 156 -9.43 -2.89 -11.98
CA SER A 156 -9.85 -1.58 -11.52
C SER A 156 -10.95 -1.05 -12.44
N TYR A 157 -12.04 -0.57 -11.85
CA TYR A 157 -13.01 0.23 -12.56
C TYR A 157 -12.52 1.68 -12.56
N HIS A 158 -12.34 2.25 -13.74
CA HIS A 158 -11.89 3.63 -13.91
C HIS A 158 -13.09 4.47 -14.29
N ILE A 159 -13.55 5.31 -13.36
CA ILE A 159 -14.61 6.29 -13.62
C ILE A 159 -13.91 7.58 -14.00
N HIS A 160 -14.01 7.93 -15.28
CA HIS A 160 -13.47 9.16 -15.82
C HIS A 160 -14.47 10.29 -15.57
N ILE A 161 -14.05 11.30 -14.82
CA ILE A 161 -14.79 12.53 -14.60
C ILE A 161 -14.06 13.65 -15.35
N PRO A 162 -14.66 14.25 -16.38
CA PRO A 162 -14.00 15.29 -17.17
C PRO A 162 -13.80 16.55 -16.34
N ALA A 163 -12.86 17.41 -16.79
CA ALA A 163 -12.66 18.71 -16.18
C ALA A 163 -13.93 19.59 -16.27
N ASP A 164 -14.17 20.38 -15.23
CA ASP A 164 -15.28 21.32 -15.20
C ASP A 164 -15.19 22.32 -16.36
N GLN A 165 -16.31 22.51 -17.04
CA GLN A 165 -16.39 23.51 -18.11
C GLN A 165 -16.82 24.86 -17.51
N PRO A 166 -16.24 25.99 -17.98
CA PRO A 166 -16.51 27.31 -17.40
C PRO A 166 -17.97 27.74 -17.52
N ASN A 167 -18.68 27.25 -18.54
CA ASN A 167 -20.06 27.60 -18.85
C ASN A 167 -21.09 26.61 -18.26
N ASN A 168 -20.65 25.57 -17.57
CA ASN A 168 -21.57 24.64 -16.92
C ASN A 168 -22.04 25.17 -15.58
N GLU A 169 -23.33 25.00 -15.31
CA GLU A 169 -23.95 25.30 -14.02
C GLU A 169 -23.39 24.38 -12.92
N PHE A 170 -23.20 23.09 -13.24
CA PHE A 170 -22.65 22.10 -12.31
C PHE A 170 -21.14 21.91 -12.53
N LYS A 171 -20.40 21.88 -11.43
CA LYS A 171 -18.93 21.75 -11.41
C LYS A 171 -18.50 20.58 -10.51
N PRO A 172 -18.71 19.32 -10.95
CA PRO A 172 -18.46 18.15 -10.13
C PRO A 172 -17.02 18.03 -9.61
N ILE A 173 -16.02 18.49 -10.38
CA ILE A 173 -14.63 18.46 -9.93
C ILE A 173 -14.42 19.46 -8.78
N GLN A 174 -14.94 20.68 -8.92
CA GLN A 174 -14.91 21.69 -7.87
C GLN A 174 -15.65 21.20 -6.61
N ASP A 175 -16.80 20.56 -6.76
CA ASP A 175 -17.56 20.00 -5.64
C ASP A 175 -16.77 18.91 -4.90
N LEU A 176 -16.06 18.05 -5.63
CA LEU A 176 -15.17 17.04 -5.05
C LEU A 176 -13.95 17.66 -4.34
N TYR A 177 -13.35 18.71 -4.90
CA TYR A 177 -12.28 19.45 -4.22
C TYR A 177 -12.78 20.09 -2.92
N ASN A 178 -13.96 20.73 -2.96
CA ASN A 178 -14.58 21.32 -1.79
C ASN A 178 -14.85 20.25 -0.72
N TYR A 179 -15.45 19.12 -1.13
CA TYR A 179 -15.70 17.97 -0.26
C TYR A 179 -14.42 17.46 0.41
N VAL A 180 -13.33 17.29 -0.34
CA VAL A 180 -12.03 16.86 0.22
C VAL A 180 -11.44 17.91 1.16
N SER A 181 -11.56 19.20 0.83
CA SER A 181 -11.00 20.30 1.65
C SER A 181 -11.69 20.48 2.99
N LEU A 182 -12.97 20.10 3.10
CA LEU A 182 -13.77 20.22 4.32
C LEU A 182 -13.60 19.02 5.26
N ARG A 183 -12.79 18.02 4.90
CA ARG A 183 -12.57 16.83 5.72
C ARG A 183 -11.78 17.20 6.99
N PRO A 184 -12.10 16.58 8.14
CA PRO A 184 -11.26 16.66 9.33
C PRO A 184 -9.80 16.27 9.05
N LEU A 185 -8.84 16.92 9.72
CA LEU A 185 -7.40 16.64 9.57
C LEU A 185 -7.01 15.20 9.91
N ASP A 186 -7.77 14.58 10.81
CA ASP A 186 -7.65 13.19 11.26
C ASP A 186 -8.55 12.24 10.47
N ALA A 187 -9.30 12.74 9.48
CA ALA A 187 -10.16 11.90 8.67
C ALA A 187 -9.34 10.90 7.86
N CYS A 188 -9.86 9.68 7.81
CA CYS A 188 -9.42 8.65 6.90
C CYS A 188 -9.31 9.23 5.46
N GLU A 189 -8.17 9.00 4.78
CA GLU A 189 -7.88 9.58 3.46
C GLU A 189 -8.91 9.13 2.38
N TYR A 190 -9.75 8.13 2.69
CA TYR A 190 -10.62 7.44 1.75
C TYR A 190 -12.07 7.96 1.70
N PHE A 191 -12.84 7.44 0.76
CA PHE A 191 -13.89 8.23 0.11
C PHE A 191 -15.16 8.51 0.93
N TYR A 192 -15.47 7.73 1.96
CA TYR A 192 -16.77 7.83 2.62
C TYR A 192 -16.68 8.21 4.09
N LEU A 193 -16.69 9.52 4.34
CA LEU A 193 -17.28 10.05 5.57
C LEU A 193 -18.78 10.15 5.36
N GLN A 194 -19.56 9.57 6.27
CA GLN A 194 -21.02 9.64 6.21
C GLN A 194 -21.44 11.11 6.25
N ILE A 195 -22.20 11.57 5.25
CA ILE A 195 -22.70 12.95 5.21
C ILE A 195 -23.65 13.17 6.39
N THR A 196 -23.51 14.31 7.08
CA THR A 196 -24.46 14.65 8.14
C THR A 196 -25.86 14.85 7.55
N ARG A 197 -26.88 14.32 8.21
CA ARG A 197 -28.28 14.58 7.84
C ARG A 197 -28.84 15.83 8.52
N ASN A 198 -28.03 16.48 9.37
CA ASN A 198 -28.43 17.65 10.11
C ASN A 198 -28.25 18.91 9.25
N ALA A 199 -29.36 19.51 8.82
CA ALA A 199 -29.36 20.72 7.99
C ALA A 199 -28.66 21.92 8.66
N GLN A 200 -28.70 22.03 9.98
CA GLN A 200 -28.04 23.09 10.73
C GLN A 200 -26.52 22.93 10.72
N GLU A 201 -26.02 21.70 10.80
CA GLU A 201 -24.59 21.39 10.67
C GLU A 201 -24.09 21.71 9.26
N ILE A 202 -24.86 21.36 8.22
CA ILE A 202 -24.52 21.68 6.82
C ILE A 202 -24.42 23.20 6.64
N ASN A 203 -25.39 23.95 7.15
CA ASN A 203 -25.40 25.42 7.09
C ASN A 203 -24.22 26.05 7.84
N ASN A 204 -23.72 25.39 8.88
CA ASN A 204 -22.56 25.83 9.65
C ASN A 204 -21.22 25.38 9.03
N GLY A 205 -21.22 24.74 7.86
CA GLY A 205 -20.02 24.27 7.18
C GLY A 205 -19.53 22.89 7.66
N ASN A 206 -20.29 22.17 8.49
CA ASN A 206 -19.98 20.81 8.91
C ASN A 206 -20.76 19.79 8.05
N TRP A 207 -20.09 19.16 7.10
CA TRP A 207 -20.74 18.31 6.09
C TRP A 207 -20.75 16.82 6.46
N PHE A 208 -20.12 16.45 7.58
CA PHE A 208 -19.82 15.07 7.94
C PHE A 208 -20.39 14.68 9.31
N SER A 209 -20.91 13.46 9.42
CA SER A 209 -21.25 12.84 10.71
C SER A 209 -19.97 12.50 11.46
N LYS A 210 -19.94 12.87 12.74
CA LYS A 210 -18.82 12.61 13.65
C LYS A 210 -18.92 11.25 14.34
N ASP A 211 -20.00 10.49 14.12
CA ASP A 211 -20.30 9.25 14.87
C ASP A 211 -19.37 8.07 14.52
N LYS A 212 -18.70 8.15 13.36
CA LYS A 212 -17.75 7.13 12.87
C LYS A 212 -16.32 7.63 12.69
N LEU A 213 -16.04 8.88 13.05
CA LEU A 213 -14.65 9.32 13.19
C LEU A 213 -14.11 8.58 14.41
N GLU A 214 -13.13 7.71 14.22
CA GLU A 214 -12.53 6.94 15.32
C GLU A 214 -12.16 7.92 16.44
N LYS A 215 -12.75 7.73 17.62
CA LYS A 215 -12.23 8.35 18.83
C LYS A 215 -10.90 7.68 19.11
N ILE A 216 -9.82 8.29 18.66
CA ILE A 216 -8.48 7.93 19.12
C ILE A 216 -8.47 8.21 20.64
N PRO A 217 -8.04 7.25 21.49
CA PRO A 217 -7.86 7.49 22.92
C PRO A 217 -6.85 8.60 23.22
#